data_AF-O99698-F1
#
_entry.id   AF-O99698-F1
#
_cell.length_a   1.000
_cell.length_b   1.000
_cell.length_c   1.000
_cell.angle_alpha   90.00
_cell.angle_beta   90.00
_cell.angle_gamma   90.00
#
_symmetry.space_group_name_H-M   'P 1'
#
loop_
_entity.id
_entity.type
_entity.pdbx_description
1 polymer ?
#
loop_
_entity_poly.entity_id
_entity_poly.type
_entity_poly.pdbx_seq_one_letter_code
_entity_poly.pdbx_strand_id
1 'polypeptide(L)' 'YFLFAYAVLRSIPIKLGGVLTLDALVLVLFLALLLHKSNQRTMTFRPLSQLLFWILVTNLITLTWVGSQPVEHPFIIIGQ' A
#
# COMPACT_ATOMS: atom_id res chain seq x y z
N TYR A 1 11.80 2.75 7.11
CA TYR A 1 10.56 2.13 7.62
C TYR A 1 9.36 3.09 7.54
N PHE A 2 9.41 4.30 8.10
CA PHE A 2 8.28 5.24 8.09
C PHE A 2 8.01 6.01 6.77
N LEU A 3 8.91 5.96 5.79
CA LEU A 3 8.80 6.72 4.54
C LEU A 3 7.53 6.41 3.74
N PHE A 4 7.08 5.16 3.76
CA PHE A 4 5.84 4.73 3.13
C PHE A 4 4.60 5.38 3.78
N ALA A 5 4.54 5.40 5.12
CA ALA A 5 3.48 6.08 5.86
C ALA A 5 3.48 7.59 5.60
N TYR A 6 4.66 8.20 5.50
CA TYR A 6 4.79 9.62 5.18
C TYR A 6 4.28 9.95 3.78
N ALA A 7 4.54 9.10 2.78
CA ALA A 7 4.01 9.26 1.43
C ALA A 7 2.47 9.28 1.44
N VAL A 8 1.83 8.30 2.09
CA VAL A 8 0.37 8.19 2.20
C VAL A 8 -0.23 9.41 2.90
N LEU A 9 0.38 9.88 3.98
CA LEU A 9 -0.07 11.05 4.73
C LEU A 9 -0.04 12.33 3.87
N ARG A 10 0.92 12.43 2.95
CA ARG A 10 1.11 13.58 2.07
C ARG A 10 0.21 13.55 0.83
N SER A 11 -0.20 12.37 0.37
CA SER A 11 -1.10 12.21 -0.78
C SER A 11 -2.52 12.74 -0.54
N ILE A 12 -2.89 12.97 0.73
CA ILE A 12 -4.23 13.43 1.12
C ILE A 12 -4.13 14.83 1.72
N PRO A 13 -4.76 15.85 1.12
CA PRO A 13 -4.64 17.24 1.56
C PRO A 13 -5.38 17.56 2.87
N ILE A 14 -6.07 16.58 3.49
CA ILE A 14 -6.85 16.75 4.71
C ILE A 14 -6.23 15.98 5.89
N LYS A 15 -6.07 16.67 7.03
CA LYS A 15 -5.47 16.11 8.26
C LYS A 15 -6.16 14.83 8.75
N LEU A 16 -7.49 14.78 8.72
CA LEU A 16 -8.25 13.61 9.16
C LEU A 16 -8.11 12.43 8.19
N GLY A 17 -8.14 12.70 6.88
CA GLY A 17 -8.04 11.66 5.85
C GLY A 17 -6.69 10.97 5.88
N GLY A 18 -5.59 11.72 6.03
CA GLY A 18 -4.26 11.12 6.10
C GLY A 18 -4.07 10.16 7.28
N VAL A 19 -4.64 10.45 8.46
CA VAL A 19 -4.61 9.53 9.61
C VAL A 19 -5.45 8.29 9.34
N LEU A 20 -6.68 8.46 8.82
CA LEU A 20 -7.56 7.35 8.48
C LEU A 20 -6.94 6.41 7.44
N THR A 21 -6.16 6.94 6.49
CA THR A 21 -5.50 6.11 5.48
C THR A 21 -4.31 5.35 6.04
N LEU A 22 -3.60 5.90 7.04
CA LEU A 22 -2.59 5.14 7.79
C LEU A 22 -3.22 3.98 8.57
N ASP A 23 -4.35 4.23 9.23
CA ASP A 23 -5.09 3.16 9.92
C ASP A 23 -5.61 2.12 8.93
N ALA A 24 -6.20 2.55 7.81
CA ALA A 24 -6.71 1.67 6.77
C ALA A 24 -5.61 0.79 6.15
N LEU A 25 -4.39 1.31 6.01
CA LEU A 25 -3.24 0.57 5.51
C LEU A 25 -2.87 -0.60 6.43
N VAL A 26 -2.82 -0.36 7.74
CA VAL A 26 -2.58 -1.42 8.74
C VAL A 26 -3.76 -2.39 8.77
N LEU A 27 -4.98 -1.86 8.66
CA LEU A 27 -6.21 -2.65 8.64
C LEU A 27 -6.27 -3.58 7.42
N VAL A 28 -5.85 -3.13 6.24
CA VAL A 28 -5.76 -3.94 5.02
C VAL A 28 -4.83 -5.14 5.20
N LEU A 29 -3.73 -4.97 5.94
CA LEU A 29 -2.83 -6.08 6.27
C LEU A 29 -3.54 -7.14 7.13
N PHE A 30 -4.36 -6.70 8.09
CA PHE A 30 -5.21 -7.57 8.91
C PHE A 30 -6.31 -8.24 8.09
N LEU A 31 -6.92 -7.49 7.17
CA LEU A 31 -7.98 -7.97 6.30
C LEU A 31 -7.44 -9.01 5.30
N ALA A 32 -6.19 -8.89 4.86
CA ALA A 32 -5.54 -9.89 4.00
C ALA A 32 -5.43 -11.26 4.69
N LEU A 33 -5.27 -11.30 6.02
CA LEU A 33 -5.30 -12.55 6.79
C LEU A 33 -6.71 -13.15 6.85
N LEU A 34 -7.74 -12.31 7.02
CA LEU A 34 -9.14 -12.74 7.14
C LEU A 34 -9.78 -13.13 5.81
N LEU A 35 -9.40 -12.47 4.71
CA LEU A 35 -9.90 -12.73 3.36
C LEU A 35 -9.25 -13.94 2.70
N HIS A 36 -8.46 -14.73 3.44
CA HIS A 36 -7.91 -16.00 2.98
C HIS A 36 -9.02 -17.06 2.85
N LYS A 37 -9.89 -16.91 1.84
CA LYS A 37 -10.98 -17.83 1.50
C LYS A 37 -10.52 -19.01 0.64
N SER A 38 -9.21 -19.20 0.47
CA SER A 38 -8.68 -20.25 -0.40
C SER A 38 -8.49 -21.54 0.38
N ASN A 39 -8.99 -22.64 -0.18
CA ASN A 39 -8.84 -23.99 0.35
C ASN A 39 -7.37 -24.47 0.32
N GLN A 40 -6.50 -23.75 -0.42
CA GLN A 40 -5.07 -24.04 -0.51
C GLN A 40 -4.26 -22.92 0.16
N ARG A 41 -3.47 -23.31 1.17
CA ARG A 41 -2.66 -22.42 2.01
C ARG A 41 -1.50 -21.77 1.26
N THR A 42 -0.99 -22.40 0.21
CA THR A 42 0.18 -21.96 -0.55
C THR A 42 -0.18 -21.27 -1.85
N MET A 43 0.51 -20.16 -2.16
CA MET A 43 0.33 -19.40 -3.39
C MET A 43 0.86 -20.11 -4.66
N THR A 44 1.52 -21.26 -4.53
CA THR A 44 2.22 -21.96 -5.62
C THR A 44 1.31 -22.35 -6.79
N PHE A 45 0.03 -22.63 -6.55
CA PHE A 45 -0.94 -23.06 -7.57
C PHE A 45 -1.96 -21.97 -7.95
N ARG A 46 -1.73 -20.71 -7.56
CA ARG A 46 -2.65 -19.59 -7.79
C ARG A 46 -1.94 -18.43 -8.51
N PRO A 47 -1.71 -18.53 -9.83
CA PRO A 47 -0.98 -17.49 -10.58
C PRO A 47 -1.62 -16.11 -10.46
N LEU A 48 -2.96 -16.03 -10.38
CA LEU A 48 -3.68 -14.78 -10.15
C LEU A 48 -3.38 -14.17 -8.76
N SER A 49 -3.29 -14.98 -7.71
CA SER A 49 -3.00 -14.50 -6.36
C SER A 49 -1.53 -14.14 -6.16
N GLN A 50 -0.60 -14.84 -6.84
CA GLN A 50 0.80 -14.44 -6.90
C GLN A 50 0.97 -13.09 -7.59
N LEU A 51 0.28 -12.87 -8.71
CA LEU A 51 0.32 -11.59 -9.43
C LEU A 51 -0.19 -10.44 -8.54
N LEU A 52 -1.34 -10.62 -7.87
CA LEU A 52 -1.87 -9.64 -6.92
C LEU A 52 -0.89 -9.35 -5.76
N PHE A 53 -0.21 -10.38 -5.24
CA PHE A 53 0.82 -10.20 -4.22
C PHE A 53 2.00 -9.36 -4.73
N TRP A 54 2.53 -9.67 -5.92
CA TRP A 54 3.62 -8.93 -6.52
C TRP A 54 3.25 -7.48 -6.88
N ILE A 55 2.00 -7.22 -7.31
CA ILE A 55 1.48 -5.86 -7.46
C ILE A 55 1.51 -5.14 -6.12
N LEU A 56 1.03 -5.77 -5.05
CA LEU A 56 0.98 -5.16 -3.71
C LEU A 56 2.40 -4.84 -3.21
N VAL A 57 3.35 -5.76 -3.38
CA VAL A 57 4.78 -5.53 -3.05
C VAL A 57 5.36 -4.38 -3.87
N THR A 58 5.08 -4.34 -5.17
CA THR A 58 5.57 -3.27 -6.05
C THR A 58 5.00 -1.91 -5.64
N ASN A 59 3.70 -1.84 -5.28
CA ASN A 59 3.09 -0.63 -4.75
C ASN A 59 3.76 -0.16 -3.45
N LEU A 60 4.06 -1.06 -2.50
CA LEU A 60 4.78 -0.70 -1.28
C LEU A 60 6.16 -0.08 -1.56
N ILE A 61 6.88 -0.64 -2.55
CA ILE A 61 8.18 -0.12 -2.97
C ILE A 61 8.02 1.27 -3.61
N THR A 62 7.07 1.44 -4.54
CA THR A 62 6.80 2.71 -5.21
C THR A 62 6.45 3.82 -4.23
N LEU A 63 5.56 3.56 -3.25
CA LEU A 63 5.20 4.53 -2.23
C LEU A 63 6.38 4.86 -1.28
N THR A 64 7.25 3.89 -0.97
CA THR A 64 8.48 4.17 -0.20
C THR A 64 9.42 5.09 -0.98
N TRP A 65 9.52 4.90 -2.29
CA TRP A 65 10.31 5.74 -3.17
C TRP A 65 9.72 7.16 -3.27
N VAL A 66 8.41 7.30 -3.51
CA VAL A 66 7.71 8.59 -3.56
C VAL A 66 7.82 9.35 -2.24
N GLY A 67 7.77 8.66 -1.10
CA GLY A 67 7.96 9.27 0.22
C GLY A 67 9.36 9.86 0.45
N SER A 68 10.35 9.45 -0.35
CA SER A 68 11.71 9.97 -0.30
C SER A 68 11.93 11.19 -1.22
N GLN A 69 10.98 11.49 -2.10
CA GLN A 69 11.05 12.58 -3.08
C GLN A 69 10.40 13.89 -2.55
N PRO A 70 10.81 15.08 -3.05
CA PRO A 70 10.19 16.37 -2.69
C PRO A 70 8.70 16.46 -3.08
N VAL A 71 7.95 17.41 -2.51
CA VAL A 71 6.49 17.59 -2.74
C VAL A 71 6.24 18.26 -4.10
N GLU A 72 6.84 17.73 -5.15
CA GLU A 72 6.82 18.39 -6.46
C GLU A 72 6.05 17.57 -7.47
N HIS A 73 5.44 18.25 -8.42
CA HIS A 73 4.89 17.58 -9.59
C HIS A 73 6.06 16.90 -10.33
N PRO A 74 5.99 15.61 -10.70
CA PRO A 74 4.81 14.73 -10.80
C PRO A 74 4.60 13.76 -9.62
N PHE A 75 5.43 13.81 -8.57
CA PHE A 75 5.44 12.83 -7.48
C PHE A 75 4.16 12.83 -6.63
N ILE A 76 3.43 13.96 -6.59
CA ILE A 76 2.13 14.07 -5.92
C ILE A 76 1.10 13.14 -6.60
N ILE A 77 1.08 13.11 -7.94
CA ILE A 77 0.11 12.32 -8.71
C ILE A 77 0.45 10.82 -8.62
N ILE A 78 1.74 10.47 -8.61
CA ILE A 78 2.19 9.08 -8.49
C ILE A 78 1.91 8.50 -7.10
N GLY A 79 1.84 9.36 -6.07
CA GLY A 79 1.53 8.96 -4.71
C GLY A 79 0.04 8.81 -4.39
N GLN A 80 -0.86 9.30 -5.26
CA GLN A 80 -2.31 9.15 -5.15
C GLN A 80 -2.79 7.83 -5.78
#